data_AF-A0A2W0C7R2-F1
#
_entry.id   AF-A0A2W0C7R2-F1
#
_cell.length_a   1.000
_cell.length_b   1.000
_cell.length_c   1.000
_cell.angle_alpha   90.00
_cell.angle_beta   90.00
_cell.angle_gamma   90.00
#
_symmetry.space_group_name_H-M   'P 1'
#
loop_
_entity.id
_entity.type
_entity.pdbx_description
1 polymer ?
#
loop_
_entity_poly.entity_id
_entity_poly.type
_entity_poly.pdbx_seq_one_letter_code
_entity_poly.pdbx_strand_id
1 'polypeptide(L)'
;MKTNKKLSVRSIFAITLCMLMLVVTACSSSSSEGSNEKDAEGNYTDNLTISVANLTEVKNGNMDNEFHKFWTDKFNVTWDYNYIDWDSWGEKLRLWINSGDLPDVSVWNYVHGDALNNIDQGLFYKFPDDWKERWPNVAAAYNLTGLGDKLEELTGGTYLLPRPIYYENKPADPLTNQIGVIALRKDWAEAVGFELKDAYTTSEINEYAALVKEKDPGKVGNKLVPLSYNAADAMTNMIMPNSVHAMTDSPFYKGEDGQFHWGPADPETLTGLKLMQKAYKDGLLNPEFYTWKNNEGQNNFKVTGTAAVTSLGGLASYRQGLDTDMRKNLGVDSDELVHTAIVLGDDGKYRNLEQANFWSALIFNPDISDEKFERIMDLIDYSATKEGQLLINMGFEGTDWKYDENNELVSLLPEGTVLEDKYPARFEGLYLLGDDFSVVNPAIKKDYRDRAVKLFEEKAKLGTEGQSLATYDWDVNLYDSKAKSQASFDYQNEYANLILKSGDLEANWKEWVNSKMSLVQPYLDELNSEFK
;
A
#
# COMPACT_ATOMS: atom_id res chain seq x y z
N MET A 1 29.09 -63.94 -58.89
CA MET A 1 29.75 -64.65 -57.77
C MET A 1 29.05 -64.25 -56.49
N LYS A 2 28.25 -65.16 -55.90
CA LYS A 2 27.58 -64.95 -54.60
C LYS A 2 28.60 -65.19 -53.49
N THR A 3 28.93 -64.18 -52.70
CA THR A 3 29.73 -64.33 -51.48
C THR A 3 28.82 -64.18 -50.27
N ASN A 4 28.37 -65.33 -49.76
CA ASN A 4 27.73 -65.44 -48.45
C ASN A 4 28.76 -65.15 -47.35
N LYS A 5 28.67 -63.98 -46.71
CA LYS A 5 29.31 -63.78 -45.39
C LYS A 5 28.34 -64.28 -44.32
N LYS A 6 28.67 -65.42 -43.71
CA LYS A 6 28.07 -65.88 -42.46
C LYS A 6 28.40 -64.86 -41.37
N LEU A 7 27.38 -64.16 -40.87
CA LEU A 7 27.48 -63.38 -39.66
C LEU A 7 27.67 -64.34 -38.47
N SER A 8 28.67 -64.05 -37.64
CA SER A 8 29.00 -64.86 -36.46
C SER A 8 27.97 -64.64 -35.36
N VAL A 9 27.72 -65.68 -34.56
CA VAL A 9 26.75 -65.74 -33.45
C VAL A 9 26.96 -64.62 -32.40
N ARG A 10 28.11 -63.93 -32.41
CA ARG A 10 28.37 -62.77 -31.53
C ARG A 10 27.72 -61.46 -31.98
N SER A 11 27.26 -61.34 -33.23
CA SER A 11 26.57 -60.13 -33.71
C SER A 11 25.04 -60.18 -33.51
N ILE A 12 24.49 -61.36 -33.18
CA ILE A 12 23.06 -61.52 -32.88
C ILE A 12 22.79 -61.22 -31.40
N PHE A 13 23.75 -61.47 -30.49
CA PHE A 13 23.58 -61.15 -29.07
C PHE A 13 23.68 -59.65 -28.72
N ALA A 14 24.28 -58.84 -29.59
CA ALA A 14 24.38 -57.39 -29.40
C ALA A 14 23.16 -56.61 -29.93
N ILE A 15 22.30 -57.24 -30.75
CA ILE A 15 21.10 -56.59 -31.31
C ILE A 15 19.86 -56.94 -30.49
N THR A 16 19.83 -58.09 -29.80
CA THR A 16 18.73 -58.46 -28.90
C THR A 16 18.82 -57.80 -27.51
N LEU A 17 19.98 -57.26 -27.13
CA LEU A 17 20.16 -56.53 -25.87
C LEU A 17 19.84 -55.02 -25.99
N CYS A 18 19.78 -54.48 -27.21
CA CYS A 18 19.37 -53.09 -27.45
C CYS A 18 17.86 -52.90 -27.66
N MET A 19 17.07 -53.98 -27.74
CA MET A 19 15.62 -53.91 -27.93
C MET A 19 14.80 -54.22 -26.66
N LEU A 20 15.47 -54.47 -25.52
CA LEU A 20 14.83 -54.66 -24.19
C LEU A 20 15.11 -53.52 -23.18
N MET A 21 15.79 -52.45 -23.59
CA MET A 21 16.00 -51.23 -22.78
C MET A 21 15.11 -50.04 -23.23
N LEU A 22 13.94 -50.33 -23.80
CA LEU A 22 12.94 -49.31 -24.16
C LEU A 22 11.68 -49.34 -23.29
N VAL A 23 11.70 -50.03 -22.14
CA VAL A 23 10.57 -50.07 -21.20
C VAL A 23 11.04 -49.95 -19.75
N VAL A 24 11.89 -48.98 -19.39
CA VAL A 24 11.96 -48.40 -18.03
C VAL A 24 12.68 -47.04 -18.07
N THR A 25 11.99 -45.99 -18.53
CA THR A 25 12.24 -44.59 -18.12
C THR A 25 11.08 -43.70 -18.56
N ALA A 26 9.87 -44.10 -18.17
CA ALA A 26 8.75 -43.19 -18.01
C ALA A 26 8.47 -43.06 -16.49
N CYS A 27 9.50 -42.60 -15.77
CA CYS A 27 9.29 -41.79 -14.58
C CYS A 27 9.75 -40.39 -14.98
N SER A 28 9.03 -39.78 -15.93
CA SER A 28 8.75 -38.37 -15.77
C SER A 28 7.99 -38.28 -14.46
N SER A 29 8.50 -37.51 -13.50
CA SER A 29 7.61 -36.80 -12.59
C SER A 29 6.77 -35.90 -13.48
N SER A 30 5.70 -36.47 -14.03
CA SER A 30 4.45 -35.76 -14.22
C SER A 30 4.14 -35.28 -12.81
N SER A 31 4.52 -34.03 -12.55
CA SER A 31 3.69 -33.17 -11.72
C SER A 31 2.28 -33.44 -12.21
N SER A 32 1.48 -34.11 -11.39
CA SER A 32 0.05 -34.19 -11.60
C SER A 32 -0.43 -32.76 -11.77
N GLU A 33 -0.66 -32.35 -13.02
CA GLU A 33 -1.43 -31.16 -13.33
C GLU A 33 -2.77 -31.37 -12.62
N GLY A 34 -2.98 -30.59 -11.56
CA GLY A 34 -4.18 -30.70 -10.76
C GLY A 34 -5.38 -30.33 -11.62
N SER A 35 -6.50 -31.03 -11.48
CA SER A 35 -7.64 -30.91 -12.39
C SER A 35 -8.71 -29.93 -11.91
N ASN A 36 -8.50 -29.26 -10.76
CA ASN A 36 -9.54 -28.50 -10.05
C ASN A 36 -10.85 -29.30 -9.80
N GLU A 37 -10.76 -30.63 -9.80
CA GLU A 37 -11.92 -31.51 -9.65
C GLU A 37 -12.46 -31.44 -8.22
N LYS A 38 -13.77 -31.20 -8.09
CA LYS A 38 -14.48 -31.15 -6.81
C LYS A 38 -15.24 -32.45 -6.55
N ASP A 39 -15.26 -32.88 -5.29
CA ASP A 39 -16.07 -34.01 -4.83
C ASP A 39 -17.58 -33.67 -4.80
N ALA A 40 -18.41 -34.64 -4.39
CA ALA A 40 -19.86 -34.46 -4.32
C ALA A 40 -20.29 -33.41 -3.27
N GLU A 41 -19.40 -33.12 -2.32
CA GLU A 41 -19.55 -32.14 -1.25
C GLU A 41 -19.01 -30.75 -1.65
N GLY A 42 -18.38 -30.62 -2.81
CA GLY A 42 -17.85 -29.37 -3.36
C GLY A 42 -16.41 -29.05 -2.96
N ASN A 43 -15.67 -29.99 -2.35
CA ASN A 43 -14.27 -29.80 -1.95
C ASN A 43 -13.33 -30.19 -3.09
N TYR A 44 -12.23 -29.46 -3.26
CA TYR A 44 -11.20 -29.83 -4.23
C TYR A 44 -10.52 -31.15 -3.83
N THR A 45 -10.41 -32.06 -4.78
CA THR A 45 -9.82 -33.40 -4.59
C THR A 45 -8.29 -33.40 -4.66
N ASP A 46 -7.72 -32.40 -5.32
CA ASP A 46 -6.29 -32.20 -5.52
C ASP A 46 -5.75 -31.02 -4.70
N ASN A 47 -4.58 -31.23 -4.09
CA ASN A 47 -3.84 -30.18 -3.40
C ASN A 47 -2.94 -29.43 -4.39
N LEU A 48 -3.02 -28.11 -4.41
CA LEU A 48 -2.15 -27.26 -5.23
C LEU A 48 -1.17 -26.47 -4.36
N THR A 49 0.12 -26.52 -4.70
CA THR A 49 1.10 -25.58 -4.13
C THR A 49 1.06 -24.27 -4.90
N ILE A 50 0.73 -23.18 -4.21
CA ILE A 50 0.65 -21.82 -4.77
C ILE A 50 1.75 -20.96 -4.16
N SER A 51 2.63 -20.45 -5.03
CA SER A 51 3.64 -19.47 -4.65
C SER A 51 3.05 -18.07 -4.63
N VAL A 52 3.24 -17.37 -3.51
CA VAL A 52 2.68 -16.04 -3.29
C VAL A 52 3.74 -15.06 -2.84
N ALA A 53 3.68 -13.83 -3.36
CA ALA A 53 4.54 -12.73 -2.95
C ALA A 53 3.71 -11.59 -2.33
N ASN A 54 4.01 -11.25 -1.07
CA ASN A 54 3.19 -10.29 -0.30
C ASN A 54 4.04 -9.55 0.76
N LEU A 55 3.55 -8.37 1.16
CA LEU A 55 4.17 -7.48 2.15
C LEU A 55 3.97 -7.92 3.61
N THR A 56 3.18 -8.97 3.86
CA THR A 56 2.92 -9.46 5.21
C THR A 56 4.07 -10.34 5.68
N GLU A 57 4.67 -10.07 6.84
CA GLU A 57 5.76 -10.90 7.34
C GLU A 57 5.19 -12.18 7.98
N VAL A 58 5.42 -13.33 7.34
CA VAL A 58 5.05 -14.65 7.89
C VAL A 58 6.26 -15.29 8.57
N LYS A 59 6.17 -15.50 9.89
CA LYS A 59 7.18 -16.21 10.69
C LYS A 59 6.79 -17.67 10.87
N ASN A 60 7.78 -18.51 11.18
CA ASN A 60 7.55 -19.94 11.46
C ASN A 60 6.47 -20.11 12.53
N GLY A 61 5.44 -20.89 12.21
CA GLY A 61 4.32 -21.17 13.10
C GLY A 61 3.19 -20.14 13.07
N ASN A 62 3.36 -18.96 12.43
CA ASN A 62 2.25 -17.99 12.32
C ASN A 62 1.03 -18.62 11.64
N MET A 63 1.27 -19.45 10.62
CA MET A 63 0.22 -20.12 9.86
C MET A 63 -0.44 -21.30 10.59
N ASP A 64 0.08 -21.74 11.73
CA ASP A 64 -0.38 -22.95 12.43
C ASP A 64 -1.65 -22.73 13.28
N ASN A 65 -2.59 -21.91 12.80
CA ASN A 65 -3.84 -21.59 13.50
C ASN A 65 -5.08 -21.92 12.66
N GLU A 66 -6.27 -21.78 13.23
CA GLU A 66 -7.55 -22.14 12.59
C GLU A 66 -7.96 -21.20 11.45
N PHE A 67 -7.49 -19.95 11.45
CA PHE A 67 -7.74 -18.98 10.38
C PHE A 67 -7.07 -19.44 9.08
N HIS A 68 -5.76 -19.69 9.08
CA HIS A 68 -5.08 -20.13 7.85
C HIS A 68 -5.53 -21.52 7.43
N LYS A 69 -5.77 -22.43 8.40
CA LYS A 69 -6.32 -23.77 8.11
C LYS A 69 -7.64 -23.71 7.38
N PHE A 70 -8.54 -22.78 7.75
CA PHE A 70 -9.79 -22.61 7.03
C PHE A 70 -9.55 -22.35 5.54
N TRP A 71 -8.63 -21.46 5.18
CA TRP A 71 -8.32 -21.14 3.79
C TRP A 71 -7.63 -22.30 3.08
N THR A 72 -6.62 -22.91 3.70
CA THR A 72 -5.89 -24.04 3.09
C THR A 72 -6.78 -25.26 2.91
N ASP A 73 -7.68 -25.54 3.84
CA ASP A 73 -8.58 -26.70 3.77
C ASP A 73 -9.71 -26.45 2.77
N LYS A 74 -10.33 -25.26 2.80
CA LYS A 74 -11.45 -24.90 1.90
C LYS A 74 -11.04 -24.94 0.43
N PHE A 75 -9.83 -24.44 0.13
CA PHE A 75 -9.32 -24.39 -1.24
C PHE A 75 -8.36 -25.54 -1.55
N ASN A 76 -8.05 -26.42 -0.58
CA ASN A 76 -7.06 -27.48 -0.70
C ASN A 76 -5.74 -26.97 -1.33
N VAL A 77 -5.13 -25.97 -0.69
CA VAL A 77 -3.90 -25.33 -1.15
C VAL A 77 -2.78 -25.41 -0.12
N THR A 78 -1.55 -25.45 -0.61
CA THR A 78 -0.33 -25.28 0.18
C THR A 78 0.37 -24.00 -0.27
N TRP A 79 0.73 -23.11 0.65
CA TRP A 79 1.39 -21.86 0.32
C TRP A 79 2.91 -21.99 0.26
N ASP A 80 3.52 -21.52 -0.82
CA ASP A 80 4.95 -21.21 -0.91
C ASP A 80 5.12 -19.69 -0.78
N TYR A 81 5.37 -19.24 0.46
CA TYR A 81 5.24 -17.83 0.81
C TYR A 81 6.54 -17.05 0.67
N ASN A 82 6.47 -15.93 -0.05
CA ASN A 82 7.58 -15.02 -0.27
C ASN A 82 7.28 -13.63 0.33
N TYR A 83 7.89 -13.34 1.49
CA TYR A 83 7.83 -12.00 2.08
C TYR A 83 8.59 -10.97 1.23
N ILE A 84 8.00 -9.80 1.07
CA ILE A 84 8.63 -8.63 0.45
C ILE A 84 8.68 -7.49 1.46
N ASP A 85 9.87 -6.96 1.69
CA ASP A 85 10.04 -5.79 2.56
C ASP A 85 9.58 -4.51 1.84
N TRP A 86 8.87 -3.65 2.57
CA TRP A 86 8.29 -2.40 2.08
C TRP A 86 9.29 -1.52 1.32
N ASP A 87 10.51 -1.34 1.86
CA ASP A 87 11.50 -0.45 1.26
C ASP A 87 12.06 -1.04 -0.06
N SER A 88 12.00 -2.36 -0.23
CA SER A 88 12.53 -3.10 -1.39
C SER A 88 11.46 -3.54 -2.39
N TRP A 89 10.19 -3.22 -2.13
CA TRP A 89 9.07 -3.84 -2.82
C TRP A 89 9.07 -3.66 -4.33
N GLY A 90 9.26 -2.41 -4.79
CA GLY A 90 9.28 -2.09 -6.21
C GLY A 90 10.47 -2.75 -6.94
N GLU A 91 11.67 -2.69 -6.37
CA GLU A 91 12.87 -3.27 -6.97
C GLU A 91 12.78 -4.80 -7.06
N LYS A 92 12.34 -5.45 -5.97
CA LYS A 92 12.26 -6.91 -5.89
C LYS A 92 11.26 -7.47 -6.90
N LEU A 93 10.09 -6.84 -7.07
CA LEU A 93 9.13 -7.29 -8.07
C LEU A 93 9.59 -7.00 -9.49
N ARG A 94 10.21 -5.85 -9.76
CA ARG A 94 10.82 -5.59 -11.08
C ARG A 94 11.87 -6.66 -11.43
N LEU A 95 12.67 -7.10 -10.46
CA LEU A 95 13.65 -8.16 -10.70
C LEU A 95 12.97 -9.48 -11.10
N TRP A 96 11.98 -9.94 -10.31
CA TRP A 96 11.29 -11.20 -10.59
C TRP A 96 10.50 -11.19 -11.91
N ILE A 97 9.84 -10.07 -12.24
CA ILE A 97 9.14 -9.90 -13.51
C ILE A 97 10.11 -10.05 -14.68
N ASN A 98 11.28 -9.40 -14.61
CA ASN A 98 12.25 -9.41 -15.71
C ASN A 98 13.11 -10.70 -15.77
N SER A 99 13.25 -11.44 -14.67
CA SER A 99 14.01 -12.70 -14.65
C SER A 99 13.18 -13.93 -15.00
N GLY A 100 11.84 -13.81 -15.03
CA GLY A 100 10.92 -14.94 -15.20
C GLY A 100 10.70 -15.74 -13.92
N ASP A 101 11.08 -15.21 -12.76
CA ASP A 101 10.95 -15.88 -11.45
C ASP A 101 9.76 -15.35 -10.62
N LEU A 102 8.75 -14.76 -11.28
CA LEU A 102 7.56 -14.23 -10.60
C LEU A 102 6.80 -15.37 -9.90
N PRO A 103 6.41 -15.25 -8.61
CA PRO A 103 5.50 -16.20 -7.99
C PRO A 103 4.15 -16.29 -8.72
N ASP A 104 3.40 -17.38 -8.52
CA ASP A 104 2.11 -17.62 -9.17
C ASP A 104 1.19 -16.39 -9.05
N VAL A 105 1.15 -15.76 -7.86
CA VAL A 105 0.50 -14.46 -7.63
C VAL A 105 1.35 -13.53 -6.77
N SER A 106 1.42 -12.25 -7.14
CA SER A 106 2.20 -11.24 -6.43
C SER A 106 1.40 -9.96 -6.18
N VAL A 107 1.48 -9.43 -4.97
CA VAL A 107 1.00 -8.08 -4.63
C VAL A 107 2.01 -7.07 -5.14
N TRP A 108 1.65 -6.29 -6.16
CA TRP A 108 2.53 -5.36 -6.89
C TRP A 108 2.17 -3.90 -6.68
N ASN A 109 3.17 -3.06 -6.41
CA ASN A 109 2.99 -1.63 -6.32
C ASN A 109 2.80 -1.07 -7.74
N TYR A 110 1.55 -0.85 -8.12
CA TYR A 110 1.17 -0.47 -9.47
C TYR A 110 1.92 0.79 -9.93
N VAL A 111 2.60 0.68 -11.07
CA VAL A 111 3.23 1.80 -11.79
C VAL A 111 2.76 1.72 -13.23
N HIS A 112 2.04 2.73 -13.71
CA HIS A 112 1.33 2.64 -14.99
C HIS A 112 2.23 2.33 -16.19
N GLY A 113 3.35 3.06 -16.35
CA GLY A 113 4.28 2.81 -17.47
C GLY A 113 4.92 1.42 -17.41
N ASP A 114 5.29 0.96 -16.21
CA ASP A 114 5.76 -0.42 -16.02
C ASP A 114 4.66 -1.43 -16.39
N ALA A 115 3.39 -1.16 -16.06
CA ALA A 115 2.28 -2.03 -16.40
C ALA A 115 2.13 -2.19 -17.92
N LEU A 116 2.07 -1.09 -18.67
CA LEU A 116 1.94 -1.12 -20.13
C LEU A 116 3.13 -1.84 -20.78
N ASN A 117 4.35 -1.53 -20.33
CA ASN A 117 5.56 -2.17 -20.84
C ASN A 117 5.58 -3.68 -20.54
N ASN A 118 5.20 -4.10 -19.34
CA ASN A 118 5.18 -5.52 -18.98
C ASN A 118 4.08 -6.28 -19.74
N ILE A 119 2.92 -5.65 -19.98
CA ILE A 119 1.84 -6.22 -20.79
C ILE A 119 2.28 -6.40 -22.25
N ASP A 120 2.90 -5.39 -22.86
CA ASP A 120 3.40 -5.46 -24.24
C ASP A 120 4.48 -6.55 -24.40
N GLN A 121 5.33 -6.74 -23.39
CA GLN A 121 6.35 -7.79 -23.36
C GLN A 121 5.80 -9.18 -23.01
N GLY A 122 4.51 -9.31 -22.68
CA GLY A 122 3.89 -10.58 -22.28
C GLY A 122 4.38 -11.11 -20.93
N LEU A 123 4.82 -10.22 -20.02
CA LEU A 123 5.36 -10.58 -18.72
C LEU A 123 4.30 -10.74 -17.64
N PHE A 124 3.02 -10.50 -17.96
CA PHE A 124 1.87 -10.76 -17.10
C PHE A 124 0.89 -11.70 -17.80
N TYR A 125 0.26 -12.58 -17.03
CA TYR A 125 -0.79 -13.46 -17.54
C TYR A 125 -1.99 -12.66 -18.06
N LYS A 126 -2.47 -13.00 -19.27
CA LYS A 126 -3.73 -12.47 -19.80
C LYS A 126 -4.88 -13.33 -19.30
N PHE A 127 -5.87 -12.71 -18.68
CA PHE A 127 -7.01 -13.42 -18.12
C PHE A 127 -7.91 -13.95 -19.25
N PRO A 128 -8.63 -15.06 -19.05
CA PRO A 128 -9.68 -15.52 -19.96
C PRO A 128 -10.76 -14.45 -20.17
N ASP A 129 -11.27 -14.29 -21.39
CA ASP A 129 -12.25 -13.23 -21.71
C ASP A 129 -13.55 -13.34 -20.88
N ASP A 130 -13.89 -14.53 -20.37
CA ASP A 130 -15.08 -14.82 -19.56
C ASP A 130 -14.84 -14.72 -18.04
N TRP A 131 -13.66 -14.29 -17.59
CA TRP A 131 -13.30 -14.28 -16.17
C TRP A 131 -14.31 -13.53 -15.29
N LYS A 132 -14.87 -12.41 -15.78
CA LYS A 132 -15.85 -11.61 -15.04
C LYS A 132 -17.16 -12.37 -14.78
N GLU A 133 -17.52 -13.30 -15.67
CA GLU A 133 -18.71 -14.15 -15.51
C GLU A 133 -18.45 -15.29 -14.53
N ARG A 134 -17.21 -15.81 -14.53
CA ARG A 134 -16.77 -16.91 -13.67
C ARG A 134 -16.57 -16.48 -12.21
N TRP A 135 -16.07 -15.27 -11.98
CA TRP A 135 -15.76 -14.70 -10.66
C TRP A 135 -16.45 -13.34 -10.45
N PRO A 136 -17.78 -13.34 -10.26
CA PRO A 136 -18.58 -12.12 -10.25
C PRO A 136 -18.31 -11.21 -9.03
N ASN A 137 -17.88 -11.75 -7.89
CA ASN A 137 -17.55 -10.91 -6.72
C ASN A 137 -16.22 -10.19 -6.95
N VAL A 138 -15.24 -10.88 -7.57
CA VAL A 138 -13.99 -10.24 -8.01
C VAL A 138 -14.28 -9.16 -9.04
N ALA A 139 -15.15 -9.43 -10.02
CA ALA A 139 -15.53 -8.45 -11.02
C ALA A 139 -16.23 -7.22 -10.41
N ALA A 140 -17.11 -7.42 -9.41
CA ALA A 140 -17.74 -6.31 -8.71
C ALA A 140 -16.71 -5.42 -7.98
N ALA A 141 -15.76 -6.05 -7.28
CA ALA A 141 -14.65 -5.36 -6.63
C ALA A 141 -13.75 -4.63 -7.64
N TYR A 142 -13.45 -5.24 -8.79
CA TYR A 142 -12.64 -4.67 -9.87
C TYR A 142 -13.21 -3.35 -10.40
N ASN A 143 -14.53 -3.31 -10.63
CA ASN A 143 -15.22 -2.12 -11.14
C ASN A 143 -15.14 -0.92 -10.17
N LEU A 144 -15.03 -1.18 -8.87
CA LEU A 144 -14.93 -0.10 -7.87
C LEU A 144 -13.62 0.68 -7.93
N THR A 145 -12.60 0.14 -8.62
CA THR A 145 -11.28 0.78 -8.72
C THR A 145 -11.26 1.92 -9.73
N GLY A 146 -12.10 1.85 -10.77
CA GLY A 146 -12.04 2.70 -11.97
C GLY A 146 -10.80 2.49 -12.85
N LEU A 147 -9.67 2.04 -12.27
CA LEU A 147 -8.43 1.77 -12.99
C LEU A 147 -8.56 0.54 -13.90
N GLY A 148 -9.23 -0.50 -13.41
CA GLY A 148 -9.35 -1.76 -14.14
C GLY A 148 -9.96 -1.59 -15.54
N ASP A 149 -11.17 -1.04 -15.62
CA ASP A 149 -11.87 -0.82 -16.89
C ASP A 149 -11.06 0.04 -17.86
N LYS A 150 -10.37 1.08 -17.36
CA LYS A 150 -9.49 1.93 -18.18
C LYS A 150 -8.30 1.16 -18.74
N LEU A 151 -7.71 0.24 -17.98
CA LEU A 151 -6.63 -0.61 -18.47
C LEU A 151 -7.13 -1.59 -19.53
N GLU A 152 -8.34 -2.14 -19.39
CA GLU A 152 -8.94 -2.99 -20.42
C GLU A 152 -9.16 -2.23 -21.73
N GLU A 153 -9.66 -0.99 -21.66
CA GLU A 153 -9.80 -0.11 -22.82
C GLU A 153 -8.44 0.15 -23.51
N LEU A 154 -7.39 0.36 -22.73
CA LEU A 154 -6.04 0.65 -23.24
C LEU A 154 -5.33 -0.59 -23.82
N THR A 155 -5.55 -1.76 -23.25
CA THR A 155 -4.74 -2.96 -23.53
C THR A 155 -5.50 -4.07 -24.25
N GLY A 156 -6.83 -3.99 -24.35
CA GLY A 156 -7.67 -4.98 -25.02
C GLY A 156 -7.86 -6.29 -24.23
N GLY A 157 -7.67 -6.26 -22.91
CA GLY A 157 -7.91 -7.38 -22.01
C GLY A 157 -7.52 -7.09 -20.57
N THR A 158 -7.76 -8.06 -19.68
CA THR A 158 -7.38 -7.95 -18.27
C THR A 158 -6.06 -8.69 -18.01
N TYR A 159 -5.10 -8.01 -17.37
CA TYR A 159 -3.76 -8.54 -17.08
C TYR A 159 -3.36 -8.42 -15.61
N LEU A 160 -4.11 -7.63 -14.84
CA LEU A 160 -3.87 -7.38 -13.43
C LEU A 160 -5.19 -7.03 -12.75
N LEU A 161 -5.24 -7.22 -11.43
CA LEU A 161 -6.38 -6.86 -10.61
C LEU A 161 -5.98 -5.70 -9.68
N PRO A 162 -6.33 -4.43 -9.99
CA PRO A 162 -6.10 -3.32 -9.07
C PRO A 162 -6.89 -3.58 -7.79
N ARG A 163 -6.27 -3.35 -6.64
CA ARG A 163 -6.82 -3.75 -5.33
C ARG A 163 -7.66 -2.62 -4.75
N PRO A 164 -8.99 -2.79 -4.57
CA PRO A 164 -9.85 -1.76 -4.00
C PRO A 164 -9.50 -1.45 -2.54
N ILE A 165 -9.54 -0.16 -2.19
CA ILE A 165 -9.30 0.29 -0.81
C ILE A 165 -10.58 0.18 0.02
N TYR A 166 -11.70 0.63 -0.56
CA TYR A 166 -13.01 0.64 0.07
C TYR A 166 -14.02 -0.14 -0.76
N TYR A 167 -14.85 -0.94 -0.09
CA TYR A 167 -15.89 -1.74 -0.71
C TYR A 167 -17.28 -1.28 -0.24
N GLU A 168 -17.60 -1.49 1.03
CA GLU A 168 -18.93 -1.23 1.60
C GLU A 168 -18.95 -0.05 2.57
N ASN A 169 -17.84 0.27 3.24
CA ASN A 169 -17.83 1.14 4.43
C ASN A 169 -17.08 2.46 4.21
N LYS A 170 -17.44 3.21 3.16
CA LYS A 170 -16.81 4.51 2.88
C LYS A 170 -17.16 5.54 3.96
N PRO A 171 -16.16 6.20 4.60
CA PRO A 171 -16.42 7.09 5.73
C PRO A 171 -16.86 8.51 5.33
N ALA A 172 -16.64 8.94 4.08
CA ALA A 172 -17.01 10.26 3.58
C ALA A 172 -17.09 10.30 2.05
N ASP A 173 -17.70 11.38 1.52
CA ASP A 173 -17.77 11.74 0.10
C ASP A 173 -17.62 13.28 -0.04
N PRO A 174 -16.61 13.82 -0.77
CA PRO A 174 -15.55 13.10 -1.48
C PRO A 174 -14.61 12.34 -0.54
N LEU A 175 -14.10 11.22 -1.01
CA LEU A 175 -13.12 10.43 -0.28
C LEU A 175 -11.71 10.99 -0.51
N THR A 176 -11.06 11.37 0.58
CA THR A 176 -9.68 11.87 0.56
C THR A 176 -8.75 10.85 1.19
N ASN A 177 -7.52 10.77 0.68
CA ASN A 177 -6.50 9.86 1.18
C ASN A 177 -6.35 9.96 2.72
N GLN A 178 -6.12 8.84 3.40
CA GLN A 178 -5.95 8.76 4.84
C GLN A 178 -4.80 9.61 5.40
N ILE A 179 -3.83 10.02 4.59
CA ILE A 179 -2.69 10.88 5.00
C ILE A 179 -3.11 12.31 5.39
N GLY A 180 -2.17 13.08 5.95
CA GLY A 180 -2.40 14.46 6.41
C GLY A 180 -3.06 14.54 7.79
N VAL A 181 -2.91 13.50 8.60
CA VAL A 181 -3.35 13.42 9.99
C VAL A 181 -2.17 13.04 10.89
N ILE A 182 -1.96 13.81 11.95
CA ILE A 182 -0.90 13.59 12.94
C ILE A 182 -1.44 13.08 14.27
N ALA A 183 -0.58 12.46 15.06
CA ALA A 183 -0.75 12.26 16.49
C ALA A 183 0.19 13.20 17.25
N LEU A 184 -0.32 13.86 18.29
CA LEU A 184 0.48 14.71 19.19
C LEU A 184 0.24 14.36 20.66
N ARG A 185 1.24 14.62 21.50
CA ARG A 185 1.17 14.45 22.96
C ARG A 185 0.25 15.50 23.59
N LYS A 186 -0.98 15.11 23.91
CA LYS A 186 -2.01 15.95 24.56
C LYS A 186 -1.54 16.50 25.89
N ASP A 187 -1.00 15.63 26.73
CA ASP A 187 -0.49 15.98 28.06
C ASP A 187 0.68 16.97 28.01
N TRP A 188 1.50 16.90 26.96
CA TRP A 188 2.58 17.86 26.74
C TRP A 188 2.07 19.20 26.23
N ALA A 189 1.07 19.20 25.34
CA ALA A 189 0.38 20.42 24.91
C ALA A 189 -0.21 21.18 26.11
N GLU A 190 -0.92 20.48 27.00
CA GLU A 190 -1.46 21.06 28.24
C GLU A 190 -0.37 21.63 29.14
N ALA A 191 0.73 20.91 29.34
CA ALA A 191 1.84 21.34 30.18
C ALA A 191 2.57 22.59 29.65
N VAL A 192 2.62 22.78 28.33
CA VAL A 192 3.25 23.95 27.73
C VAL A 192 2.27 25.10 27.45
N GLY A 193 0.97 24.88 27.66
CA GLY A 193 -0.10 25.84 27.44
C GLY A 193 -0.52 25.99 25.98
N PHE A 194 -0.34 24.94 25.17
CA PHE A 194 -0.76 24.90 23.77
C PHE A 194 -2.22 24.43 23.65
N GLU A 195 -3.01 25.14 22.84
CA GLU A 195 -4.44 24.85 22.66
C GLU A 195 -4.66 23.61 21.78
N LEU A 196 -5.59 22.74 22.19
CA LEU A 196 -5.98 21.56 21.43
C LEU A 196 -7.11 21.85 20.45
N LYS A 197 -6.86 21.63 19.15
CA LYS A 197 -7.77 21.84 18.03
C LYS A 197 -7.87 20.59 17.14
N ASP A 198 -8.94 20.47 16.37
CA ASP A 198 -9.13 19.37 15.41
C ASP A 198 -8.23 19.50 14.16
N ALA A 199 -7.74 20.71 13.87
CA ALA A 199 -6.84 20.98 12.75
C ALA A 199 -5.83 22.07 13.10
N TYR A 200 -4.62 21.96 12.54
CA TYR A 200 -3.54 22.93 12.73
C TYR A 200 -2.84 23.24 11.42
N THR A 201 -2.35 24.48 11.28
CA THR A 201 -1.39 24.79 10.22
C THR A 201 -0.02 24.18 10.51
N THR A 202 0.81 24.06 9.49
CA THR A 202 2.19 23.59 9.64
C THR A 202 2.97 24.49 10.62
N SER A 203 2.75 25.81 10.56
CA SER A 203 3.36 26.77 11.50
C SER A 203 2.92 26.56 12.96
N GLU A 204 1.65 26.27 13.22
CA GLU A 204 1.15 25.98 14.58
C GLU A 204 1.77 24.68 15.14
N ILE A 205 1.94 23.65 14.30
CA ILE A 205 2.61 22.40 14.69
C ILE A 205 4.09 22.68 15.03
N ASN A 206 4.77 23.53 14.25
CA ASN A 206 6.15 23.95 14.55
C ASN A 206 6.23 24.77 15.85
N GLU A 207 5.24 25.60 16.15
CA GLU A 207 5.16 26.34 17.42
C GLU A 207 5.03 25.38 18.61
N TYR A 208 4.12 24.41 18.53
CA TYR A 208 3.98 23.38 19.55
C TYR A 208 5.29 22.61 19.77
N ALA A 209 5.93 22.18 18.69
CA ALA A 209 7.23 21.49 18.75
C ALA A 209 8.32 22.36 19.39
N ALA A 210 8.36 23.67 19.10
CA ALA A 210 9.30 24.59 19.72
C ALA A 210 9.06 24.75 21.23
N LEU A 211 7.80 24.88 21.66
CA LEU A 211 7.42 24.95 23.08
C LEU A 211 7.84 23.67 23.83
N VAL A 212 7.61 22.50 23.23
CA VAL A 212 8.02 21.22 23.80
C VAL A 212 9.54 21.12 23.89
N LYS A 213 10.26 21.56 22.85
CA LYS A 213 11.73 21.57 22.86
C LYS A 213 12.31 22.46 23.97
N GLU A 214 11.72 23.63 24.19
CA GLU A 214 12.17 24.59 25.20
C GLU A 214 11.90 24.09 26.63
N LYS A 215 10.69 23.57 26.86
CA LYS A 215 10.21 23.23 28.21
C LYS A 215 10.45 21.77 28.61
N ASP A 216 10.67 20.87 27.65
CA ASP A 216 10.82 19.42 27.83
C ASP A 216 9.83 18.83 28.87
N PRO A 217 8.49 18.97 28.64
CA PRO A 217 7.47 18.54 29.59
C PRO A 217 7.57 17.04 29.93
N GLY A 218 8.06 16.23 28.98
CA GLY A 218 8.31 14.81 29.16
C GLY A 218 9.59 14.45 29.92
N LYS A 219 10.46 15.43 30.21
CA LYS A 219 11.78 15.24 30.83
C LYS A 219 12.64 14.20 30.08
N VAL A 220 12.54 14.21 28.76
CA VAL A 220 13.22 13.27 27.86
C VAL A 220 14.70 13.64 27.68
N GLY A 221 15.03 14.92 27.87
CA GLY A 221 16.38 15.46 27.73
C GLY A 221 16.87 15.41 26.29
N ASN A 222 18.13 15.02 26.10
CA ASN A 222 18.79 15.05 24.78
C ASN A 222 18.21 14.07 23.74
N LYS A 223 17.33 13.15 24.16
CA LYS A 223 16.66 12.20 23.26
C LYS A 223 15.37 12.78 22.66
N LEU A 224 14.93 13.96 23.10
CA LEU A 224 13.68 14.56 22.66
C LEU A 224 13.73 14.85 21.16
N VAL A 225 12.74 14.32 20.43
CA VAL A 225 12.51 14.61 19.01
C VAL A 225 11.15 15.32 18.90
N PRO A 226 11.11 16.66 18.86
CA PRO A 226 9.84 17.38 18.84
C PRO A 226 8.92 16.96 17.69
N LEU A 227 9.46 16.93 16.46
CA LEU A 227 8.77 16.43 15.26
C LEU A 227 9.46 15.15 14.80
N SER A 228 8.82 14.00 15.03
CA SER A 228 9.38 12.70 14.64
C SER A 228 8.80 12.22 13.32
N TYR A 229 9.43 12.67 12.25
CA TYR A 229 9.10 12.39 10.86
C TYR A 229 10.32 11.79 10.16
N ASN A 230 10.13 10.80 9.29
CA ASN A 230 11.12 10.51 8.24
C ASN A 230 10.95 11.50 7.06
N ALA A 231 11.69 11.32 5.96
CA ALA A 231 11.57 12.21 4.79
C ALA A 231 10.15 12.23 4.18
N ALA A 232 9.49 11.08 4.07
CA ALA A 232 8.14 10.95 3.53
C ALA A 232 7.10 11.67 4.41
N ASP A 233 7.19 11.48 5.72
CA ASP A 233 6.33 12.12 6.71
C ASP A 233 6.51 13.62 6.74
N ALA A 234 7.75 14.11 6.60
CA ALA A 234 8.02 15.54 6.57
C ALA A 234 7.47 16.18 5.29
N MET A 235 7.60 15.52 4.13
CA MET A 235 6.96 15.96 2.90
C MET A 235 5.43 16.00 3.03
N THR A 236 4.84 14.94 3.59
CA THR A 236 3.38 14.81 3.81
C THR A 236 2.81 15.84 4.79
N ASN A 237 3.52 16.11 5.89
CA ASN A 237 2.98 16.93 6.99
C ASN A 237 3.49 18.38 6.99
N MET A 238 4.43 18.75 6.10
CA MET A 238 4.97 20.12 6.04
C MET A 238 4.94 20.75 4.65
N ILE A 239 4.99 19.95 3.59
CA ILE A 239 5.02 20.45 2.20
C ILE A 239 3.64 20.29 1.54
N MET A 240 3.12 19.06 1.50
CA MET A 240 1.81 18.73 0.92
C MET A 240 0.66 19.65 1.39
N PRO A 241 0.56 20.04 2.68
CA PRO A 241 -0.54 20.91 3.14
C PRO A 241 -0.54 22.29 2.46
N ASN A 242 0.64 22.74 1.99
CA ASN A 242 0.81 23.99 1.25
C ASN A 242 0.67 23.77 -0.27
N SER A 243 1.10 22.61 -0.79
CA SER A 243 1.01 22.25 -2.20
C SER A 243 0.72 20.75 -2.38
N VAL A 244 -0.52 20.40 -2.74
CA VAL A 244 -0.90 19.00 -3.01
C VAL A 244 -0.09 18.38 -4.17
N HIS A 245 0.36 19.22 -5.09
CA HIS A 245 1.14 18.81 -6.27
C HIS A 245 2.66 18.72 -6.00
N ALA A 246 3.09 18.82 -4.73
CA ALA A 246 4.48 18.56 -4.34
C ALA A 246 4.79 17.06 -4.13
N MET A 247 3.81 16.18 -4.33
CA MET A 247 3.91 14.74 -4.04
C MET A 247 4.14 13.92 -5.30
N THR A 248 4.71 12.72 -5.14
CA THR A 248 4.92 11.76 -6.24
C THR A 248 3.62 11.33 -6.93
N ASP A 249 2.51 11.33 -6.20
CA ASP A 249 1.21 10.87 -6.71
C ASP A 249 0.46 11.93 -7.53
N SER A 250 0.90 13.20 -7.49
CA SER A 250 0.25 14.29 -8.23
C SER A 250 1.21 15.43 -8.65
N PRO A 251 2.42 15.15 -9.18
CA PRO A 251 3.41 16.19 -9.44
C PRO A 251 3.11 17.04 -10.68
N PHE A 252 2.18 16.60 -11.53
CA PHE A 252 1.74 17.28 -12.73
C PHE A 252 0.24 17.52 -12.68
N TYR A 253 -0.20 18.73 -13.03
CA TYR A 253 -1.60 19.11 -12.95
C TYR A 253 -1.96 20.19 -13.97
N LYS A 254 -3.23 20.25 -14.39
CA LYS A 254 -3.74 21.31 -15.26
C LYS A 254 -4.12 22.53 -14.40
N GLY A 255 -3.45 23.66 -14.61
CA GLY A 255 -3.70 24.90 -13.89
C GLY A 255 -4.92 25.66 -14.39
N GLU A 256 -5.28 26.74 -13.70
CA GLU A 256 -6.39 27.63 -14.09
C GLU A 256 -6.16 28.32 -15.45
N ASP A 257 -4.91 28.43 -15.89
CA ASP A 257 -4.53 28.93 -17.21
C ASP A 257 -4.76 27.92 -18.34
N GLY A 258 -5.26 26.72 -18.01
CA GLY A 258 -5.51 25.64 -18.95
C GLY A 258 -4.26 24.88 -19.38
N GLN A 259 -3.09 25.17 -18.79
CA GLN A 259 -1.83 24.53 -19.12
C GLN A 259 -1.42 23.54 -18.02
N PHE A 260 -0.69 22.50 -18.39
CA PHE A 260 -0.08 21.60 -17.41
C PHE A 260 1.16 22.24 -16.78
N HIS A 261 1.25 22.14 -15.45
CA HIS A 261 2.34 22.61 -14.61
C HIS A 261 3.00 21.47 -13.86
N TRP A 262 4.20 21.72 -13.34
CA TRP A 262 4.94 20.81 -12.48
C TRP A 262 4.98 21.36 -11.06
N GLY A 263 4.16 20.79 -10.18
CA GLY A 263 3.94 21.28 -8.81
C GLY A 263 5.19 21.50 -7.95
N PRO A 264 6.26 20.69 -8.08
CA PRO A 264 7.53 20.97 -7.41
C PRO A 264 8.19 22.32 -7.74
N ALA A 265 7.83 22.93 -8.88
CA ALA A 265 8.28 24.27 -9.29
C ALA A 265 7.33 25.40 -8.84
N ASP A 266 6.26 25.09 -8.11
CA ASP A 266 5.31 26.09 -7.64
C ASP A 266 5.81 26.85 -6.40
N PRO A 267 5.49 28.15 -6.25
CA PRO A 267 5.78 28.93 -5.05
C PRO A 267 5.21 28.33 -3.75
N GLU A 268 4.07 27.64 -3.84
CA GLU A 268 3.41 26.94 -2.75
C GLU A 268 4.27 25.79 -2.22
N THR A 269 4.95 25.06 -3.11
CA THR A 269 5.93 24.04 -2.73
C THR A 269 7.13 24.67 -2.01
N LEU A 270 7.62 25.81 -2.48
CA LEU A 270 8.67 26.58 -1.80
C LEU A 270 8.23 27.04 -0.40
N THR A 271 6.96 27.36 -0.20
CA THR A 271 6.42 27.73 1.13
C THR A 271 6.56 26.56 2.11
N GLY A 272 6.15 25.37 1.70
CA GLY A 272 6.35 24.14 2.48
C GLY A 272 7.83 23.85 2.77
N LEU A 273 8.71 23.98 1.77
CA LEU A 273 10.16 23.81 1.93
C LEU A 273 10.76 24.79 2.94
N LYS A 274 10.30 26.06 2.95
CA LYS A 274 10.74 27.08 3.93
C LYS A 274 10.33 26.69 5.35
N LEU A 275 9.13 26.16 5.55
CA LEU A 275 8.65 25.68 6.85
C LEU A 275 9.45 24.46 7.34
N MET A 276 9.70 23.50 6.45
CA MET A 276 10.51 22.32 6.74
C MET A 276 11.97 22.70 7.08
N GLN A 277 12.59 23.58 6.30
CA GLN A 277 13.95 24.06 6.59
C GLN A 277 14.03 24.81 7.91
N LYS A 278 13.02 25.63 8.24
CA LYS A 278 12.96 26.32 9.53
C LYS A 278 12.91 25.31 10.68
N ALA A 279 12.03 24.32 10.61
CA ALA A 279 11.96 23.27 11.63
C ALA A 279 13.28 22.49 11.77
N TYR A 280 13.96 22.20 10.66
CA TYR A 280 15.29 21.58 10.69
C TYR A 280 16.34 22.47 11.38
N LYS A 281 16.44 23.74 10.97
CA LYS A 281 17.41 24.71 11.54
C LYS A 281 17.16 25.02 13.01
N ASP A 282 15.89 25.05 13.41
CA ASP A 282 15.48 25.22 14.80
C ASP A 282 15.64 23.91 15.61
N GLY A 283 16.07 22.82 14.95
CA GLY A 283 16.30 21.49 15.53
C GLY A 283 15.05 20.86 16.11
N LEU A 284 13.90 21.07 15.46
CA LEU A 284 12.63 20.43 15.77
C LEU A 284 12.55 19.03 15.12
N LEU A 285 13.17 18.88 13.95
CA LEU A 285 13.40 17.60 13.29
C LEU A 285 14.69 16.96 13.80
N ASN A 286 14.77 15.62 13.74
CA ASN A 286 16.03 14.93 13.96
C ASN A 286 17.04 15.30 12.85
N PRO A 287 18.33 15.53 13.15
CA PRO A 287 19.32 15.85 12.13
C PRO A 287 19.44 14.78 11.03
N GLU A 288 19.20 13.51 11.35
CA GLU A 288 19.31 12.37 10.44
C GLU A 288 17.95 11.83 9.98
N PHE A 289 16.89 12.65 10.06
CA PHE A 289 15.51 12.23 9.72
C PHE A 289 15.38 11.61 8.31
N TYR A 290 16.22 12.04 7.36
CA TYR A 290 16.26 11.57 5.98
C TYR A 290 16.86 10.17 5.83
N THR A 291 17.51 9.65 6.87
CA THR A 291 18.06 8.27 6.89
C THR A 291 17.07 7.26 7.45
N TRP A 292 15.99 7.74 8.07
CA TRP A 292 15.03 6.89 8.75
C TRP A 292 14.15 6.12 7.78
N LYS A 293 14.02 4.82 8.04
CA LYS A 293 13.07 3.94 7.34
C LYS A 293 11.64 4.22 7.76
N ASN A 294 10.68 3.64 7.04
CA ASN A 294 9.26 3.99 7.14
C ASN A 294 8.71 4.00 8.59
N ASN A 295 9.08 3.01 9.41
CA ASN A 295 8.55 2.87 10.77
C ASN A 295 9.41 3.53 11.87
N GLU A 296 10.65 3.94 11.56
CA GLU A 296 11.59 4.41 12.59
C GLU A 296 11.16 5.74 13.21
N GLY A 297 10.61 6.65 12.40
CA GLY A 297 10.08 7.94 12.88
C GLY A 297 8.93 7.77 13.87
N GLN A 298 7.97 6.89 13.57
CA GLN A 298 6.80 6.66 14.44
C GLN A 298 7.18 5.95 15.75
N ASN A 299 8.21 5.10 15.74
CA ASN A 299 8.67 4.39 16.93
C ASN A 299 9.15 5.33 18.05
N ASN A 300 9.68 6.51 17.71
CA ASN A 300 10.03 7.51 18.72
C ASN A 300 8.83 7.97 19.54
N PHE A 301 7.63 7.94 18.95
CA PHE A 301 6.39 8.31 19.62
C PHE A 301 5.82 7.13 20.40
N LYS A 302 5.55 6.01 19.73
CA LYS A 302 4.76 4.90 20.28
C LYS A 302 5.58 3.82 21.01
N VAL A 303 6.88 3.72 20.76
CA VAL A 303 7.77 2.69 21.37
C VAL A 303 8.68 3.27 22.43
N THR A 304 9.36 4.39 22.15
CA THR A 304 10.33 4.98 23.10
C THR A 304 9.76 6.16 23.89
N GLY A 305 8.65 6.75 23.46
CA GLY A 305 8.00 7.87 24.14
C GLY A 305 8.82 9.16 24.14
N THR A 306 9.72 9.32 23.18
CA THR A 306 10.67 10.45 23.05
C THR A 306 10.23 11.53 22.06
N ALA A 307 9.08 11.38 21.43
CA ALA A 307 8.56 12.35 20.45
C ALA A 307 7.28 13.07 20.89
N ALA A 308 7.11 14.31 20.42
CA ALA A 308 5.93 15.13 20.72
C ALA A 308 4.84 15.01 19.66
N VAL A 309 5.24 14.84 18.40
CA VAL A 309 4.37 14.71 17.23
C VAL A 309 4.90 13.62 16.30
N THR A 310 4.00 12.85 15.70
CA THR A 310 4.30 11.90 14.61
C THR A 310 3.18 11.84 13.59
N SER A 311 3.51 11.40 12.38
CA SER A 311 2.54 11.11 11.31
C SER A 311 1.73 9.87 11.71
N LEU A 312 0.42 9.89 11.52
CA LEU A 312 -0.44 8.75 11.88
C LEU A 312 -1.29 8.26 10.71
N GLY A 313 -1.96 9.18 10.00
CA GLY A 313 -3.07 8.86 9.12
C GLY A 313 -4.41 8.76 9.85
N GLY A 314 -5.50 8.88 9.10
CA GLY A 314 -6.85 9.04 9.63
C GLY A 314 -7.61 7.76 9.96
N LEU A 315 -7.03 6.57 9.74
CA LEU A 315 -7.70 5.29 9.99
C LEU A 315 -7.76 4.97 11.48
N ALA A 316 -8.89 4.40 11.93
CA ALA A 316 -9.05 3.99 13.32
C ALA A 316 -8.09 2.85 13.72
N SER A 317 -7.75 1.97 12.77
CA SER A 317 -6.77 0.90 12.96
C SER A 317 -5.38 1.44 13.27
N TYR A 318 -4.98 2.58 12.68
CA TYR A 318 -3.73 3.25 13.00
C TYR A 318 -3.73 3.82 14.42
N ARG A 319 -4.83 4.45 14.83
CA ARG A 319 -5.00 4.92 16.22
C ARG A 319 -4.98 3.76 17.23
N GLN A 320 -5.60 2.63 16.90
CA GLN A 320 -5.56 1.41 17.71
C GLN A 320 -4.14 0.82 17.80
N GLY A 321 -3.43 0.72 16.67
CA GLY A 321 -2.05 0.24 16.64
C GLY A 321 -1.12 1.10 17.48
N LEU A 322 -1.28 2.43 17.42
CA LEU A 322 -0.53 3.36 18.26
C LEU A 322 -0.82 3.13 19.77
N ASP A 323 -2.08 2.93 20.15
CA ASP A 323 -2.44 2.59 21.54
C ASP A 323 -1.82 1.28 22.01
N THR A 324 -1.92 0.24 21.18
CA THR A 324 -1.36 -1.09 21.46
C THR A 324 0.16 -1.01 21.66
N ASP A 325 0.87 -0.31 20.79
CA ASP A 325 2.32 -0.13 20.90
C ASP A 325 2.71 0.68 22.15
N MET A 326 1.98 1.75 22.47
CA MET A 326 2.23 2.53 23.69
C MET A 326 1.96 1.71 24.97
N ARG A 327 0.87 0.93 25.00
CA ARG A 327 0.57 0.03 26.13
C ARG A 327 1.67 -1.00 26.31
N LYS A 328 2.10 -1.64 25.22
CA LYS A 328 3.12 -2.70 25.22
C LYS A 328 4.50 -2.20 25.63
N ASN A 329 4.94 -1.07 25.08
CA ASN A 329 6.33 -0.62 25.20
C ASN A 329 6.53 0.43 26.31
N LEU A 330 5.51 1.24 26.59
CA LEU A 330 5.57 2.34 27.56
C LEU A 330 4.73 2.09 28.81
N GLY A 331 3.85 1.08 28.80
CA GLY A 331 2.99 0.77 29.94
C GLY A 331 1.92 1.82 30.21
N VAL A 332 1.51 2.58 29.19
CA VAL A 332 0.52 3.65 29.30
C VAL A 332 -0.68 3.40 28.39
N ASP A 333 -1.86 3.85 28.82
CA ASP A 333 -3.00 3.99 27.92
C ASP A 333 -2.91 5.34 27.20
N SER A 334 -3.11 5.32 25.88
CA SER A 334 -2.93 6.51 25.05
C SER A 334 -4.16 7.43 24.99
N ASP A 335 -5.31 7.01 25.52
CA ASP A 335 -6.58 7.74 25.41
C ASP A 335 -6.51 9.18 25.94
N GLU A 336 -5.84 9.37 27.08
CA GLU A 336 -5.64 10.71 27.68
C GLU A 336 -4.31 11.37 27.31
N LEU A 337 -3.44 10.67 26.57
CA LEU A 337 -2.09 11.15 26.25
C LEU A 337 -1.97 11.64 24.81
N VAL A 338 -2.88 11.23 23.92
CA VAL A 338 -2.73 11.43 22.48
C VAL A 338 -3.94 12.15 21.92
N HIS A 339 -3.67 13.21 21.18
CA HIS A 339 -4.64 13.93 20.37
C HIS A 339 -4.33 13.73 18.89
N THR A 340 -5.35 13.58 18.05
CA THR A 340 -5.20 13.47 16.59
C THR A 340 -5.78 14.71 15.90
N ALA A 341 -5.09 15.19 14.87
CA ALA A 341 -5.50 16.40 14.18
C ALA A 341 -5.13 16.39 12.69
N ILE A 342 -5.92 17.13 11.91
CA ILE A 342 -5.69 17.36 10.48
C ILE A 342 -4.60 18.43 10.30
N VAL A 343 -3.73 18.26 9.30
CA VAL A 343 -2.74 19.26 8.94
C VAL A 343 -3.25 20.15 7.80
N LEU A 344 -3.14 21.46 8.00
CA LEU A 344 -3.52 22.50 7.04
C LEU A 344 -2.28 23.21 6.48
N GLY A 345 -2.43 23.79 5.30
CA GLY A 345 -1.48 24.79 4.82
C GLY A 345 -1.50 26.04 5.71
N ASP A 346 -0.46 26.86 5.61
CA ASP A 346 -0.37 28.10 6.41
C ASP A 346 -1.40 29.17 5.98
N ASP A 347 -2.07 28.97 4.84
CA ASP A 347 -3.23 29.74 4.41
C ASP A 347 -4.56 29.23 5.00
N GLY A 348 -4.51 28.21 5.86
CA GLY A 348 -5.68 27.61 6.51
C GLY A 348 -6.47 26.65 5.65
N LYS A 349 -6.03 26.35 4.42
CA LYS A 349 -6.73 25.41 3.53
C LYS A 349 -6.27 23.97 3.76
N TYR A 350 -7.23 23.05 3.64
CA TYR A 350 -6.94 21.63 3.58
C TYR A 350 -6.66 21.20 2.13
N ARG A 351 -5.54 20.52 1.93
CA ARG A 351 -5.09 20.06 0.61
C ARG A 351 -4.78 18.58 0.67
N ASN A 352 -5.36 17.82 -0.25
CA ASN A 352 -5.06 16.39 -0.44
C ASN A 352 -5.54 15.97 -1.83
N LEU A 353 -5.10 14.80 -2.28
CA LEU A 353 -5.59 14.16 -3.48
C LEU A 353 -6.89 13.41 -3.17
N GLU A 354 -7.90 13.63 -4.01
CA GLU A 354 -9.08 12.77 -4.07
C GLU A 354 -8.64 11.34 -4.40
N GLN A 355 -9.02 10.40 -3.56
CA GLN A 355 -8.48 9.05 -3.63
C GLN A 355 -9.24 8.25 -4.70
N ALA A 356 -8.55 7.92 -5.80
CA ALA A 356 -8.98 6.81 -6.62
C ALA A 356 -9.02 5.55 -5.74
N ASN A 357 -10.08 4.75 -5.87
CA ASN A 357 -10.36 3.67 -4.94
C ASN A 357 -9.54 2.40 -5.24
N PHE A 358 -8.22 2.55 -5.34
CA PHE A 358 -7.30 1.44 -5.47
C PHE A 358 -5.94 1.78 -4.83
N TRP A 359 -5.27 0.76 -4.34
CA TRP A 359 -3.85 0.85 -4.02
C TRP A 359 -3.20 -0.50 -4.27
N SER A 360 -2.11 -0.52 -5.05
CA SER A 360 -1.46 -1.74 -5.55
C SER A 360 -2.36 -2.57 -6.48
N ALA A 361 -1.81 -3.65 -7.02
CA ALA A 361 -2.51 -4.61 -7.89
C ALA A 361 -2.04 -6.04 -7.60
N LEU A 362 -2.85 -7.03 -7.94
CA LEU A 362 -2.38 -8.41 -8.09
C LEU A 362 -1.94 -8.63 -9.54
N ILE A 363 -0.75 -9.21 -9.69
CA ILE A 363 -0.21 -9.69 -10.96
C ILE A 363 0.04 -11.18 -10.85
N PHE A 364 -0.06 -11.88 -11.98
CA PHE A 364 0.07 -13.33 -12.07
C PHE A 364 1.24 -13.70 -12.97
N ASN A 365 1.97 -14.77 -12.62
CA ASN A 365 3.04 -15.30 -13.45
C ASN A 365 2.51 -15.55 -14.87
N PRO A 366 3.18 -15.07 -15.94
CA PRO A 366 2.70 -15.24 -17.32
C PRO A 366 2.57 -16.72 -17.74
N ASP A 367 3.33 -17.61 -17.10
CA ASP A 367 3.32 -19.06 -17.31
C ASP A 367 2.51 -19.81 -16.22
N ILE A 368 1.66 -19.13 -15.44
CA ILE A 368 0.78 -19.79 -14.48
C ILE A 368 -0.13 -20.80 -15.20
N SER A 369 -0.26 -22.01 -14.63
CA SER A 369 -1.22 -23.01 -15.12
C SER A 369 -2.64 -22.55 -14.87
N ASP A 370 -3.56 -22.86 -15.79
CA ASP A 370 -4.99 -22.53 -15.65
C ASP A 370 -5.55 -22.98 -14.29
N GLU A 371 -5.15 -24.15 -13.79
CA GLU A 371 -5.75 -24.70 -12.58
C GLU A 371 -5.34 -23.93 -11.32
N LYS A 372 -4.08 -23.48 -11.26
CA LYS A 372 -3.64 -22.56 -10.20
C LYS A 372 -4.29 -21.19 -10.31
N PHE A 373 -4.38 -20.62 -11.52
CA PHE A 373 -5.03 -19.33 -11.73
C PHE A 373 -6.48 -19.38 -11.24
N GLU A 374 -7.23 -20.38 -11.69
CA GLU A 374 -8.61 -20.61 -11.27
C GLU A 374 -8.75 -20.84 -9.77
N ARG A 375 -7.84 -21.59 -9.14
CA ARG A 375 -7.87 -21.82 -7.68
C ARG A 375 -7.66 -20.53 -6.90
N ILE A 376 -6.74 -19.67 -7.35
CA ILE A 376 -6.50 -18.36 -6.75
C ILE A 376 -7.71 -17.45 -6.95
N MET A 377 -8.30 -17.45 -8.14
CA MET A 377 -9.48 -16.66 -8.45
C MET A 377 -10.72 -17.13 -7.66
N ASP A 378 -10.92 -18.44 -7.46
CA ASP A 378 -11.98 -18.99 -6.60
C ASP A 378 -11.81 -18.54 -5.14
N LEU A 379 -10.56 -18.53 -4.65
CA LEU A 379 -10.22 -18.02 -3.32
C LEU A 379 -10.54 -16.54 -3.18
N ILE A 380 -10.12 -15.73 -4.15
CA ILE A 380 -10.33 -14.29 -4.15
C ILE A 380 -11.82 -13.94 -4.35
N ASP A 381 -12.56 -14.71 -5.14
CA ASP A 381 -14.00 -14.50 -5.32
C ASP A 381 -14.77 -14.76 -4.03
N TYR A 382 -14.44 -15.85 -3.33
CA TYR A 382 -15.00 -16.09 -2.00
C TYR A 382 -14.56 -15.00 -1.01
N SER A 383 -13.30 -14.56 -1.05
CA SER A 383 -12.80 -13.49 -0.18
C SER A 383 -13.55 -12.17 -0.38
N ALA A 384 -14.00 -11.89 -1.60
CA ALA A 384 -14.79 -10.71 -1.96
C ALA A 384 -16.28 -10.80 -1.58
N THR A 385 -16.77 -11.96 -1.14
CA THR A 385 -18.13 -12.05 -0.58
C THR A 385 -18.23 -11.35 0.76
N LYS A 386 -19.46 -11.00 1.19
CA LYS A 386 -19.70 -10.47 2.54
C LYS A 386 -19.17 -11.41 3.64
N GLU A 387 -19.39 -12.71 3.50
CA GLU A 387 -18.89 -13.71 4.46
C GLU A 387 -17.35 -13.72 4.49
N GLY A 388 -16.70 -13.75 3.33
CA GLY A 388 -15.25 -13.70 3.21
C GLY A 388 -14.66 -12.43 3.81
N GLN A 389 -15.27 -11.26 3.54
CA GLN A 389 -14.84 -9.98 4.09
C GLN A 389 -14.99 -9.92 5.62
N LEU A 390 -16.09 -10.40 6.18
CA LEU A 390 -16.27 -10.49 7.64
C LEU A 390 -15.23 -11.44 8.25
N LEU A 391 -14.98 -12.59 7.63
CA LEU A 391 -13.97 -13.54 8.09
C LEU A 391 -12.57 -12.93 8.09
N ILE A 392 -12.15 -12.34 6.98
CA ILE A 392 -10.81 -11.76 6.83
C ILE A 392 -10.58 -10.65 7.83
N ASN A 393 -11.55 -9.77 8.02
CA ASN A 393 -11.37 -8.56 8.82
C ASN A 393 -11.71 -8.75 10.30
N MET A 394 -12.58 -9.70 10.66
CA MET A 394 -13.11 -9.83 12.02
C MET A 394 -13.00 -11.25 12.61
N GLY A 395 -12.65 -12.26 11.81
CA GLY A 395 -12.51 -13.64 12.26
C GLY A 395 -13.82 -14.42 12.21
N PHE A 396 -13.94 -15.46 13.02
CA PHE A 396 -15.07 -16.38 12.99
C PHE A 396 -16.25 -15.86 13.83
N GLU A 397 -17.45 -15.82 13.24
CA GLU A 397 -18.67 -15.48 13.97
C GLU A 397 -18.92 -16.48 15.12
N GLY A 398 -19.34 -15.98 16.28
CA GLY A 398 -19.54 -16.76 17.51
C GLY A 398 -18.26 -17.02 18.31
N THR A 399 -17.08 -16.85 17.70
CA THR A 399 -15.78 -17.03 18.35
C THR A 399 -15.06 -15.70 18.57
N ASP A 400 -14.97 -14.88 17.52
CA ASP A 400 -14.21 -13.62 17.51
C ASP A 400 -15.11 -12.40 17.51
N TRP A 401 -16.32 -12.54 16.95
CA TRP A 401 -17.33 -11.48 16.92
C TRP A 401 -18.73 -12.09 16.83
N LYS A 402 -19.77 -11.27 17.06
CA LYS A 402 -21.17 -11.64 16.83
C LYS A 402 -22.04 -10.40 16.61
N TYR A 403 -23.27 -10.60 16.14
CA TYR A 403 -24.33 -9.60 16.28
C TYR A 403 -24.95 -9.66 17.67
N ASP A 404 -25.25 -8.49 18.25
CA ASP A 404 -26.06 -8.39 19.48
C ASP A 404 -27.57 -8.35 19.19
N GLU A 405 -28.37 -8.12 20.24
CA GLU A 405 -29.83 -8.07 20.14
C GLU A 405 -30.34 -6.87 19.30
N ASN A 406 -29.51 -5.85 19.08
CA ASN A 406 -29.80 -4.68 18.26
C ASN A 406 -29.26 -4.80 16.84
N ASN A 407 -28.71 -5.96 16.47
CA ASN A 407 -28.03 -6.21 15.20
C ASN A 407 -26.77 -5.34 15.00
N GLU A 408 -26.10 -4.99 16.10
CA GLU A 408 -24.80 -4.32 16.11
C GLU A 408 -23.65 -5.34 16.22
N LEU A 409 -22.53 -5.03 15.57
CA LEU A 409 -21.32 -5.87 15.65
C LEU A 409 -20.66 -5.73 17.02
N VAL A 410 -20.36 -6.86 17.65
CA VAL A 410 -19.68 -6.94 18.95
C VAL A 410 -18.46 -7.85 18.83
N SER A 411 -17.32 -7.38 19.33
CA SER A 411 -16.11 -8.16 19.44
C SER A 411 -16.19 -9.11 20.63
N LEU A 412 -15.77 -10.35 20.43
CA LEU A 412 -15.59 -11.37 21.47
C LEU A 412 -14.11 -11.55 21.84
N LEU A 413 -13.21 -10.81 21.18
CA LEU A 413 -11.79 -10.78 21.52
C LEU A 413 -11.58 -10.13 22.91
N PRO A 414 -10.52 -10.53 23.64
CA PRO A 414 -10.15 -9.87 24.88
C PRO A 414 -9.99 -8.35 24.71
N GLU A 415 -10.37 -7.59 25.74
CA GLU A 415 -10.26 -6.13 25.72
C GLU A 415 -8.83 -5.67 25.40
N GLY A 416 -8.71 -4.73 24.45
CA GLY A 416 -7.43 -4.18 24.01
C GLY A 416 -6.61 -5.09 23.08
N THR A 417 -7.16 -6.22 22.64
CA THR A 417 -6.55 -7.09 21.62
C THR A 417 -7.22 -6.91 20.27
N VAL A 418 -6.45 -7.13 19.20
CA VAL A 418 -6.94 -7.11 17.82
C VAL A 418 -6.89 -8.52 17.24
N LEU A 419 -7.58 -8.75 16.12
CA LEU A 419 -7.61 -10.06 15.47
C LEU A 419 -6.21 -10.57 15.12
N GLU A 420 -5.29 -9.66 14.78
CA GLU A 420 -3.87 -9.96 14.49
C GLU A 420 -3.12 -10.60 15.67
N ASP A 421 -3.52 -10.30 16.91
CA ASP A 421 -2.91 -10.92 18.10
C ASP A 421 -3.27 -12.41 18.20
N LYS A 422 -4.48 -12.78 17.72
CA LYS A 422 -4.98 -14.15 17.74
C LYS A 422 -4.54 -14.94 16.50
N TYR A 423 -4.61 -14.29 15.34
CA TYR A 423 -4.28 -14.86 14.03
C TYR A 423 -3.26 -13.93 13.35
N PRO A 424 -1.96 -14.14 13.57
CA PRO A 424 -0.92 -13.31 12.99
C PRO A 424 -0.68 -13.63 11.51
N ALA A 425 -0.21 -12.63 10.76
CA ALA A 425 0.23 -12.73 9.37
C ALA A 425 -0.87 -13.17 8.38
N ARG A 426 -2.09 -12.67 8.56
CA ARG A 426 -3.23 -12.92 7.64
C ARG A 426 -2.97 -12.26 6.29
N PHE A 427 -2.91 -13.06 5.21
CA PHE A 427 -2.64 -12.57 3.85
C PHE A 427 -3.67 -13.05 2.82
N GLU A 428 -4.51 -14.02 3.17
CA GLU A 428 -5.46 -14.70 2.28
C GLU A 428 -6.57 -13.80 1.74
N GLY A 429 -6.75 -12.62 2.32
CA GLY A 429 -7.61 -11.59 1.75
C GLY A 429 -7.18 -11.14 0.36
N LEU A 430 -5.87 -11.21 0.06
CA LEU A 430 -5.12 -10.91 -1.19
C LEU A 430 -5.58 -9.69 -1.99
N TYR A 431 -6.84 -9.62 -2.39
CA TYR A 431 -7.39 -8.66 -3.32
C TYR A 431 -7.94 -7.39 -2.65
N LEU A 432 -9.00 -7.50 -1.84
CA LEU A 432 -9.58 -6.35 -1.14
C LEU A 432 -8.71 -5.91 0.04
N LEU A 433 -8.51 -4.60 0.18
CA LEU A 433 -7.86 -4.01 1.35
C LEU A 433 -8.88 -3.88 2.50
N GLY A 434 -8.38 -3.87 3.74
CA GLY A 434 -9.21 -3.86 4.96
C GLY A 434 -9.48 -2.47 5.54
N ASP A 435 -9.18 -1.41 4.80
CA ASP A 435 -9.23 -0.02 5.29
C ASP A 435 -10.66 0.40 5.68
N ASP A 436 -11.66 0.01 4.91
CA ASP A 436 -13.06 0.34 5.19
C ASP A 436 -13.60 -0.37 6.45
N PHE A 437 -13.06 -1.54 6.80
CA PHE A 437 -13.33 -2.21 8.07
C PHE A 437 -12.79 -1.46 9.27
N SER A 438 -11.86 -0.52 9.11
CA SER A 438 -11.36 0.28 10.23
C SER A 438 -12.47 1.07 10.93
N VAL A 439 -13.56 1.43 10.24
CA VAL A 439 -14.67 2.19 10.81
C VAL A 439 -15.81 1.34 11.37
N VAL A 440 -15.84 0.03 11.09
CA VAL A 440 -16.91 -0.89 11.54
C VAL A 440 -16.42 -2.04 12.43
N ASN A 441 -15.13 -2.38 12.40
CA ASN A 441 -14.59 -3.53 13.13
C ASN A 441 -14.71 -3.33 14.65
N PRO A 442 -15.51 -4.15 15.36
CA PRO A 442 -15.80 -3.96 16.78
C PRO A 442 -14.59 -4.19 17.70
N ALA A 443 -13.50 -4.80 17.20
CA ALA A 443 -12.27 -5.00 17.96
C ALA A 443 -11.44 -3.71 18.13
N ILE A 444 -11.70 -2.68 17.32
CA ILE A 444 -11.13 -1.35 17.48
C ILE A 444 -11.93 -0.60 18.57
N LYS A 445 -11.33 0.26 19.40
CA LYS A 445 -12.12 1.06 20.35
C LYS A 445 -13.15 1.94 19.61
N LYS A 446 -14.38 2.03 20.13
CA LYS A 446 -15.47 2.80 19.50
C LYS A 446 -15.06 4.26 19.26
N ASP A 447 -14.46 4.91 20.25
CA ASP A 447 -14.04 6.31 20.15
C ASP A 447 -13.00 6.53 19.04
N TYR A 448 -12.17 5.53 18.74
CA TYR A 448 -11.22 5.61 17.63
C TYR A 448 -11.92 5.52 16.28
N ARG A 449 -12.94 4.65 16.16
CA ARG A 449 -13.78 4.56 14.96
C ARG A 449 -14.56 5.84 14.72
N ASP A 450 -15.23 6.35 15.76
CA ASP A 450 -15.99 7.60 15.70
C ASP A 450 -15.08 8.78 15.31
N ARG A 451 -13.87 8.86 15.90
CA ARG A 451 -12.90 9.91 15.54
C ARG A 451 -12.41 9.76 14.10
N ALA A 452 -12.15 8.55 13.61
CA ALA A 452 -11.74 8.33 12.24
C ALA A 452 -12.81 8.81 11.25
N VAL A 453 -14.07 8.43 11.44
CA VAL A 453 -15.20 8.92 10.62
C VAL A 453 -15.25 10.45 10.64
N LYS A 454 -15.21 11.06 11.83
CA LYS A 454 -15.19 12.53 11.97
C LYS A 454 -14.02 13.17 11.22
N LEU A 455 -12.82 12.59 11.27
CA LEU A 455 -11.65 13.10 10.52
C LEU A 455 -11.91 13.05 9.00
N PHE A 456 -12.46 11.96 8.48
CA PHE A 456 -12.79 11.86 7.05
C PHE A 456 -13.86 12.87 6.63
N GLU A 457 -14.92 13.03 7.41
CA GLU A 457 -15.96 14.03 7.17
C GLU A 457 -15.40 15.47 7.22
N GLU A 458 -14.52 15.77 8.19
CA GLU A 458 -13.89 17.09 8.33
C GLU A 458 -12.95 17.39 7.16
N LYS A 459 -12.11 16.42 6.74
CA LYS A 459 -11.24 16.55 5.57
C LYS A 459 -12.06 16.80 4.30
N ALA A 460 -13.13 16.03 4.08
CA ALA A 460 -14.03 16.21 2.94
C ALA A 460 -14.65 17.61 2.95
N LYS A 461 -15.21 18.04 4.08
CA LYS A 461 -15.78 19.37 4.25
C LYS A 461 -14.77 20.48 3.97
N LEU A 462 -13.60 20.45 4.63
CA LEU A 462 -12.57 21.48 4.48
C LEU A 462 -12.04 21.53 3.04
N GLY A 463 -11.87 20.38 2.41
CA GLY A 463 -11.45 20.28 1.02
C GLY A 463 -12.46 20.86 0.03
N THR A 464 -13.74 20.56 0.22
CA THR A 464 -14.84 21.10 -0.62
C THR A 464 -15.04 22.60 -0.40
N GLU A 465 -15.12 23.07 0.84
CA GLU A 465 -15.31 24.49 1.16
C GLU A 465 -14.11 25.34 0.72
N GLY A 466 -12.89 24.80 0.83
CA GLY A 466 -11.65 25.45 0.41
C GLY A 466 -11.37 25.41 -1.09
N GLN A 467 -12.12 24.58 -1.84
CA GLN A 467 -11.89 24.28 -3.26
C GLN A 467 -10.41 23.94 -3.54
N SER A 468 -9.83 23.11 -2.68
CA SER A 468 -8.38 22.88 -2.60
C SER A 468 -7.98 21.41 -2.60
N LEU A 469 -8.92 20.52 -2.91
CA LEU A 469 -8.61 19.12 -3.23
C LEU A 469 -8.12 19.02 -4.67
N ALA A 470 -7.04 18.27 -4.88
CA ALA A 470 -6.68 17.84 -6.22
C ALA A 470 -7.56 16.65 -6.62
N THR A 471 -7.99 16.62 -7.88
CA THR A 471 -8.69 15.46 -8.45
C THR A 471 -7.69 14.45 -9.00
N TYR A 472 -8.06 13.16 -9.01
CA TYR A 472 -7.27 12.14 -9.71
C TYR A 472 -7.44 12.30 -11.23
N ASP A 473 -6.46 12.92 -11.89
CA ASP A 473 -6.47 13.16 -13.34
C ASP A 473 -6.09 11.89 -14.10
N TRP A 474 -7.09 11.18 -14.64
CA TRP A 474 -6.86 9.95 -15.38
C TRP A 474 -6.03 10.14 -16.65
N ASP A 475 -6.11 11.30 -17.29
CA ASP A 475 -5.37 11.60 -18.51
C ASP A 475 -3.87 11.68 -18.19
N VAL A 476 -3.50 12.41 -17.14
CA VAL A 476 -2.09 12.48 -16.69
C VAL A 476 -1.59 11.15 -16.14
N ASN A 477 -2.39 10.49 -15.31
CA ASN A 477 -1.99 9.28 -14.62
C ASN A 477 -1.81 8.08 -15.58
N LEU A 478 -2.64 7.99 -16.62
CA LEU A 478 -2.62 6.90 -17.62
C LEU A 478 -1.94 7.29 -18.94
N TYR A 479 -1.40 8.50 -19.07
CA TYR A 479 -0.53 8.81 -20.19
C TYR A 479 0.85 8.25 -19.92
N ASP A 480 1.38 7.41 -20.80
CA ASP A 480 2.74 6.89 -20.70
C ASP A 480 3.61 7.36 -21.86
N SER A 481 4.82 7.79 -21.52
CA SER A 481 5.80 8.22 -22.51
C SER A 481 7.22 8.14 -21.96
N LYS A 482 8.20 8.18 -22.87
CA LYS A 482 9.60 8.30 -22.49
C LYS A 482 9.86 9.59 -21.69
N ALA A 483 9.20 10.69 -22.03
CA ALA A 483 9.38 11.96 -21.33
C ALA A 483 8.87 11.87 -19.89
N LYS A 484 7.67 11.27 -19.68
CA LYS A 484 7.13 10.99 -18.34
C LYS A 484 8.09 10.17 -17.50
N SER A 485 8.61 9.08 -18.06
CA SER A 485 9.58 8.22 -17.37
C SER A 485 10.84 8.98 -16.94
N GLN A 486 11.31 9.93 -17.76
CA GLN A 486 12.47 10.78 -17.45
C GLN A 486 12.15 11.90 -16.43
N ALA A 487 10.88 12.30 -16.33
CA ALA A 487 10.38 13.32 -15.42
C ALA A 487 9.88 12.76 -14.07
N SER A 488 10.35 11.57 -13.67
CA SER A 488 10.04 10.93 -12.39
C SER A 488 11.20 11.09 -11.40
N PHE A 489 10.90 11.55 -10.19
CA PHE A 489 11.90 11.84 -9.16
C PHE A 489 11.47 11.35 -7.77
N ASP A 490 12.44 11.10 -6.91
CA ASP A 490 12.22 10.77 -5.50
C ASP A 490 12.12 12.06 -4.66
N TYR A 491 10.94 12.69 -4.70
CA TYR A 491 10.74 14.05 -4.17
C TYR A 491 11.09 14.21 -2.70
N GLN A 492 10.78 13.24 -1.85
CA GLN A 492 11.11 13.30 -0.42
C GLN A 492 12.62 13.46 -0.19
N ASN A 493 13.44 12.78 -0.98
CA ASN A 493 14.90 12.82 -0.90
C ASN A 493 15.46 14.10 -1.55
N GLU A 494 14.90 14.51 -2.69
CA GLU A 494 15.25 15.77 -3.35
C GLU A 494 14.96 16.98 -2.44
N TYR A 495 13.82 17.00 -1.76
CA TYR A 495 13.43 18.05 -0.82
C TYR A 495 14.27 18.03 0.45
N ALA A 496 14.56 16.85 1.01
CA ALA A 496 15.51 16.72 2.12
C ALA A 496 16.87 17.32 1.74
N ASN A 497 17.41 16.96 0.58
CA ASN A 497 18.67 17.51 0.07
C ASN A 497 18.62 19.03 -0.10
N LEU A 498 17.52 19.59 -0.61
CA LEU A 498 17.34 21.03 -0.76
C LEU A 498 17.40 21.78 0.57
N ILE A 499 16.70 21.29 1.60
CA ILE A 499 16.68 21.97 2.90
C ILE A 499 18.02 21.88 3.64
N LEU A 500 18.79 20.80 3.40
CA LEU A 500 20.11 20.55 3.96
C LEU A 500 21.21 21.34 3.26
N LYS A 501 21.02 21.70 1.98
CA LYS A 501 21.99 22.48 1.20
C LYS A 501 22.24 23.84 1.86
N SER A 502 23.51 24.19 2.01
CA SER A 502 23.91 25.48 2.56
C SER A 502 23.51 26.64 1.64
N GLY A 503 23.39 27.84 2.21
CA GLY A 503 23.01 29.05 1.48
C GLY A 503 21.51 29.38 1.55
N ASP A 504 21.07 30.19 0.61
CA ASP A 504 19.67 30.63 0.49
C ASP A 504 18.82 29.54 -0.16
N LEU A 505 17.75 29.13 0.53
CA LEU A 505 16.89 28.04 0.08
C LEU A 505 16.17 28.35 -1.23
N GLU A 506 15.72 29.59 -1.42
CA GLU A 506 14.97 29.97 -2.61
C GLU A 506 15.88 30.00 -3.85
N ALA A 507 17.11 30.49 -3.71
CA ALA A 507 18.12 30.39 -4.76
C ALA A 507 18.45 28.93 -5.09
N ASN A 508 18.64 28.08 -4.08
CA ASN A 508 18.91 26.65 -4.24
C ASN A 508 17.75 25.92 -4.94
N TRP A 509 16.51 26.22 -4.56
CA TRP A 509 15.31 25.66 -5.17
C TRP A 509 15.16 26.12 -6.62
N LYS A 510 15.36 27.41 -6.93
CA LYS A 510 15.35 27.92 -8.32
C LYS A 510 16.40 27.24 -9.20
N GLU A 511 17.61 27.05 -8.67
CA GLU A 511 18.67 26.31 -9.37
C GLU A 511 18.27 24.86 -9.63
N TRP A 512 17.71 24.19 -8.62
CA TRP A 512 17.22 22.82 -8.74
C TRP A 512 16.10 22.70 -9.78
N VAL A 513 15.06 23.53 -9.70
CA VAL A 513 13.98 23.57 -10.70
C VAL A 513 14.56 23.72 -12.11
N ASN A 514 15.41 24.73 -12.33
CA ASN A 514 16.04 24.97 -13.63
C ASN A 514 16.82 23.75 -14.14
N SER A 515 17.52 23.03 -13.25
CA SER A 515 18.25 21.82 -13.62
C SER A 515 17.34 20.68 -14.08
N LYS A 516 16.15 20.55 -13.47
CA LYS A 516 15.16 19.50 -13.76
C LYS A 516 14.30 19.82 -14.98
N MET A 517 14.16 21.09 -15.36
CA MET A 517 13.35 21.50 -16.53
C MET A 517 13.78 20.85 -17.85
N SER A 518 15.06 20.47 -17.98
CA SER A 518 15.53 19.71 -19.17
C SER A 518 14.88 18.34 -19.33
N LEU A 519 14.41 17.74 -18.23
CA LEU A 519 13.69 16.47 -18.19
C LEU A 519 12.17 16.67 -18.10
N VAL A 520 11.73 17.72 -17.41
CA VAL A 520 10.32 18.02 -17.15
C VAL A 520 9.62 18.68 -18.34
N GLN A 521 10.25 19.67 -18.99
CA GLN A 521 9.61 20.45 -20.06
C GLN A 521 9.10 19.58 -21.22
N PRO A 522 9.86 18.57 -21.71
CA PRO A 522 9.37 17.70 -22.78
C PRO A 522 8.05 17.00 -22.42
N TYR A 523 7.88 16.60 -21.15
CA TYR A 523 6.65 15.95 -20.72
C TYR A 523 5.49 16.95 -20.58
N LEU A 524 5.74 18.16 -20.08
CA LEU A 524 4.75 19.24 -20.07
C LEU A 524 4.29 19.59 -21.49
N ASP A 525 5.21 19.63 -22.46
CA ASP A 525 4.90 19.91 -23.86
C ASP A 525 4.01 18.81 -24.47
N GLU A 526 4.26 17.54 -24.13
CA GLU A 526 3.43 16.41 -24.51
C GLU A 526 2.01 16.52 -23.91
N LEU A 527 1.89 16.70 -22.59
CA LEU A 527 0.59 16.84 -21.92
C LEU A 527 -0.23 18.00 -22.50
N ASN A 528 0.41 19.15 -22.72
CA ASN A 528 -0.23 20.31 -23.33
C ASN A 528 -0.53 20.14 -24.82
N SER A 529 0.03 19.14 -25.50
CA SER A 529 -0.29 18.81 -26.89
C SER A 529 -1.47 17.84 -26.97
N GLU A 530 -1.46 16.81 -26.13
CA GLU A 530 -2.43 15.71 -26.16
C GLU A 530 -3.76 16.07 -25.49
N PHE A 531 -3.74 16.83 -24.39
CA PHE A 531 -4.92 17.04 -23.52
C PHE A 531 -5.40 18.50 -23.48
N LYS A 532 -5.35 19.20 -24.62
CA LYS A 532 -5.78 20.61 -24.74
C LYS A 532 -7.23 20.83 -24.35
#